data_AF-A0A7V4EPA0-F1
#
_entry.id   AF-A0A7V4EPA0-F1
#
_cell.length_a   1.000
_cell.length_b   1.000
_cell.length_c   1.000
_cell.angle_alpha   90.00
_cell.angle_beta   90.00
_cell.angle_gamma   90.00
#
_symmetry.space_group_name_H-M   'P 1'
#
loop_
_entity.id
_entity.type
_entity.pdbx_description
1 polymer ?
#
loop_
_entity_poly.entity_id
_entity_poly.type
_entity_poly.pdbx_seq_one_letter_code
_entity_poly.pdbx_strand_id
1 'polypeptide(L)'
;MSMAHAKTESVIADIALAEFGRKEIRIAEHEMPGLMATREKYGPDKPLKGARVMGSLHMTIQTAVLIETLVELGADVRWATCNIFSTQDHAAAAIAASGVPVFAFKGETLDEYWEYTLKALTWPAGKGPNLVVD
;
A
#
# COMPACT_ATOMS: atom_id res chain seq x y z
N MET A 1 5.66 -12.46 24.57
CA MET A 1 4.22 -12.45 24.23
C MET A 1 4.10 -12.35 22.73
N SER A 2 3.77 -13.46 22.07
CA SER A 2 3.65 -13.54 20.61
C SER A 2 2.40 -12.79 20.17
N MET A 3 2.54 -11.69 19.43
CA MET A 3 1.42 -11.07 18.74
C MET A 3 1.05 -11.98 17.57
N ALA A 4 -0.07 -12.69 17.71
CA ALA A 4 -0.73 -13.33 16.59
C ALA A 4 -0.98 -12.25 15.52
N HIS A 5 -0.35 -12.39 14.36
CA HIS A 5 -0.61 -11.53 13.22
C HIS A 5 -2.06 -11.77 12.81
N ALA A 6 -2.95 -10.85 13.17
CA ALA A 6 -4.26 -10.77 12.54
C ALA A 6 -4.00 -10.69 11.04
N LYS A 7 -4.49 -11.68 10.29
CA LYS A 7 -4.31 -11.75 8.84
C LYS A 7 -4.93 -10.48 8.26
N THR A 8 -4.10 -9.53 7.83
CA THR A 8 -4.57 -8.28 7.23
C THR A 8 -5.46 -8.62 6.03
N GLU A 9 -6.63 -7.99 5.97
CA GLU A 9 -7.59 -8.18 4.88
C GLU A 9 -7.01 -7.52 3.61
N SER A 10 -6.46 -8.32 2.70
CA SER A 10 -5.96 -7.91 1.39
C SER A 10 -6.55 -8.82 0.30
N VAL A 11 -6.78 -8.27 -0.89
CA VAL A 11 -7.19 -9.00 -2.09
C VAL A 11 -6.14 -8.72 -3.16
N ILE A 12 -5.36 -9.74 -3.50
CA ILE A 12 -4.21 -9.69 -4.41
C ILE A 12 -4.17 -10.97 -5.24
N ALA A 13 -3.42 -10.99 -6.36
CA ALA A 13 -3.33 -12.17 -7.22
C ALA A 13 -2.65 -13.37 -6.54
N ASP A 14 -1.45 -13.17 -6.00
CA ASP A 14 -0.65 -14.25 -5.40
C ASP A 14 0.37 -13.71 -4.38
N ILE A 15 0.23 -14.12 -3.12
CA ILE A 15 1.13 -13.71 -2.03
C ILE A 15 2.55 -14.27 -2.20
N ALA A 16 2.73 -15.37 -2.95
CA ALA A 16 4.06 -15.96 -3.19
C ALA A 16 4.99 -15.02 -3.98
N LEU A 17 4.43 -14.02 -4.67
CA LEU A 17 5.20 -13.00 -5.40
C LEU A 17 5.87 -11.96 -4.49
N ALA A 18 5.58 -11.95 -3.19
CA ALA A 18 6.06 -10.92 -2.27
C ALA A 18 7.59 -10.80 -2.20
N GLU A 19 8.33 -11.91 -2.28
CA GLU A 19 9.80 -11.87 -2.26
C GLU A 19 10.36 -11.21 -3.52
N PHE A 20 9.75 -11.48 -4.68
CA PHE A 20 10.13 -10.85 -5.94
C PHE A 20 9.83 -9.36 -5.89
N GLY A 21 8.62 -8.96 -5.48
CA GLY A 21 8.28 -7.56 -5.33
C GLY A 21 9.20 -6.82 -4.36
N ARG A 22 9.59 -7.44 -3.24
CA ARG A 22 10.56 -6.86 -2.31
C ARG A 22 11.93 -6.63 -2.96
N LYS A 23 12.39 -7.53 -3.84
CA LYS A 23 13.66 -7.33 -4.57
C LYS A 23 13.58 -6.11 -5.47
N GLU A 24 12.49 -5.94 -6.21
CA GLU A 24 12.31 -4.80 -7.11
C GLU A 24 12.07 -3.49 -6.37
N ILE A 25 11.33 -3.49 -5.25
CA ILE A 25 11.17 -2.32 -4.39
C ILE A 25 12.54 -1.78 -3.94
N ARG A 26 13.45 -2.65 -3.47
CA ARG A 26 14.80 -2.23 -3.07
C ARG A 26 15.60 -1.61 -4.22
N ILE A 27 15.42 -2.10 -5.44
CA ILE A 27 16.05 -1.51 -6.63
C ILE A 27 15.43 -0.12 -6.89
N ALA A 28 14.10 -0.01 -6.84
CA ALA A 28 13.41 1.25 -7.06
C ALA A 28 13.73 2.32 -6.01
N GLU A 29 14.01 1.95 -4.75
CA GLU A 29 14.45 2.89 -3.72
C GLU A 29 15.73 3.65 -4.12
N HIS A 30 16.66 3.01 -4.84
CA HIS A 30 17.86 3.68 -5.36
C HIS A 30 17.53 4.73 -6.44
N GLU A 31 16.47 4.53 -7.20
CA GLU A 31 16.00 5.42 -8.28
C GLU A 31 14.99 6.47 -7.79
N MET A 32 14.61 6.43 -6.51
CA MET A 32 13.64 7.35 -5.90
C MET A 32 14.24 8.15 -4.73
N PRO A 33 15.37 8.87 -4.94
CA PRO A 33 16.10 9.54 -3.87
C PRO A 33 15.26 10.58 -3.12
N GLY A 34 14.27 11.20 -3.78
CA GLY A 34 13.36 12.15 -3.14
C GLY A 34 12.51 11.52 -2.04
N LEU A 35 11.99 10.30 -2.25
CA LEU A 35 11.23 9.59 -1.22
C LEU A 35 12.15 9.09 -0.10
N MET A 36 13.33 8.58 -0.44
CA MET A 36 14.30 8.12 0.57
C MET A 36 14.78 9.25 1.47
N ALA A 37 15.11 10.42 0.89
CA ALA A 37 15.44 11.62 1.66
C ALA A 37 14.27 12.12 2.52
N THR A 38 13.02 11.97 2.04
CA THR A 38 11.81 12.31 2.80
C THR A 38 11.67 11.40 4.03
N ARG A 39 11.91 10.09 3.88
CA ARG A 39 11.93 9.14 4.99
C ARG A 39 13.00 9.50 6.01
N GLU A 40 14.22 9.77 5.58
CA GLU A 40 15.33 10.15 6.47
C GLU A 40 15.01 11.44 7.24
N LYS A 41 14.52 12.46 6.55
CA LYS A 41 14.26 13.78 7.13
C LYS A 41 13.10 13.77 8.14
N TYR A 42 11.99 13.09 7.83
CA TYR A 42 10.75 13.21 8.61
C TYR A 42 10.34 11.92 9.33
N GLY A 43 11.00 10.80 9.07
CA GLY A 43 10.76 9.52 9.75
C GLY A 43 10.87 9.61 11.28
N PRO A 44 11.86 10.31 11.87
CA PRO A 44 11.94 10.48 13.32
C PRO A 44 10.74 11.21 13.94
N ASP A 45 10.19 12.20 13.23
CA ASP A 45 9.10 13.05 13.73
C ASP A 45 7.71 12.40 13.57
N LYS A 46 7.60 11.39 12.70
CA LYS A 46 6.35 10.68 12.35
C LYS A 46 5.18 11.67 12.10
N PRO A 47 5.31 12.62 11.15
CA PRO A 47 4.33 13.70 10.96
C PRO A 47 2.95 13.19 10.53
N LEU A 48 2.85 11.98 9.98
CA LEU A 48 1.58 11.37 9.57
C LEU A 48 0.99 10.48 10.67
N LYS A 49 1.54 10.48 11.89
CA LYS A 49 0.98 9.72 13.01
C LYS A 49 -0.49 10.07 13.25
N GLY A 50 -1.35 9.06 13.15
CA GLY A 50 -2.81 9.21 13.29
C GLY A 50 -3.54 9.54 12.00
N ALA A 51 -2.83 9.76 10.90
CA ALA A 51 -3.40 9.80 9.56
C ALA A 51 -3.88 8.40 9.14
N ARG A 52 -5.02 8.36 8.45
CA ARG A 52 -5.61 7.21 7.78
C ARG A 52 -5.72 7.56 6.31
N VAL A 53 -4.74 7.10 5.54
CA VAL A 53 -4.54 7.46 4.14
C VAL A 53 -5.12 6.36 3.26
N MET A 54 -6.14 6.70 2.48
CA MET A 54 -6.60 5.87 1.37
C MET A 54 -5.84 6.30 0.11
N GLY A 55 -5.25 5.34 -0.59
CA GLY A 55 -4.64 5.56 -1.89
C GLY A 55 -5.36 4.86 -3.03
N SER A 56 -5.50 5.56 -4.15
CA SER A 56 -6.07 5.14 -5.42
C SER A 56 -5.14 5.58 -6.55
N LEU A 57 -3.90 5.09 -6.51
CA LEU A 57 -2.93 5.20 -7.60
C LEU A 57 -2.63 3.82 -8.15
N HIS A 58 -2.07 3.76 -9.37
CA HIS A 58 -1.59 2.53 -9.99
C HIS A 58 -0.77 1.72 -8.98
N MET A 59 -1.14 0.46 -8.69
CA MET A 59 -0.44 -0.36 -7.70
C MET A 59 0.83 -0.98 -8.31
N THR A 60 1.88 -0.16 -8.45
CA THR A 60 3.18 -0.52 -9.03
C THR A 60 4.29 -0.59 -7.97
N ILE A 61 5.49 -0.99 -8.39
CA ILE A 61 6.72 -0.92 -7.57
C ILE A 61 6.99 0.50 -7.08
N GLN A 62 6.79 1.53 -7.91
CA GLN A 62 7.02 2.92 -7.52
C GLN A 62 6.01 3.37 -6.46
N THR A 63 4.74 2.98 -6.62
CA THR A 63 3.70 3.23 -5.62
C THR A 63 3.96 2.45 -4.32
N ALA A 64 4.54 1.26 -4.39
CA ALA A 64 4.97 0.54 -3.19
C ALA A 64 6.01 1.35 -2.38
N VAL A 65 6.98 2.00 -3.03
CA VAL A 65 7.94 2.91 -2.36
C VAL A 65 7.22 4.11 -1.74
N LEU A 66 6.20 4.66 -2.41
CA LEU A 66 5.35 5.73 -1.84
C LEU A 66 4.59 5.25 -0.60
N ILE A 67 3.91 4.10 -0.67
CA ILE A 67 3.16 3.51 0.44
C ILE A 67 4.06 3.31 1.65
N GLU A 68 5.23 2.70 1.46
CA GLU A 68 6.19 2.48 2.55
C GLU A 68 6.75 3.78 3.11
N THR A 69 6.84 4.84 2.30
CA THR A 69 7.19 6.18 2.79
C THR A 69 6.09 6.74 3.69
N LEU A 70 4.81 6.62 3.31
CA LEU A 70 3.70 7.08 4.13
C LEU A 70 3.64 6.33 5.47
N VAL A 71 3.83 5.00 5.43
CA VAL A 71 3.92 4.15 6.64
C VAL A 71 5.12 4.55 7.49
N GLU A 72 6.30 4.74 6.90
CA GLU A 72 7.49 5.21 7.61
C GLU A 72 7.26 6.56 8.27
N LEU A 73 6.50 7.47 7.65
CA LEU A 73 6.12 8.76 8.25
C LEU A 73 4.98 8.65 9.29
N GLY A 74 4.48 7.44 9.57
CA GLY A 74 3.54 7.14 10.66
C GLY A 74 2.07 6.98 10.26
N ALA A 75 1.75 6.96 8.96
CA ALA A 75 0.38 6.79 8.48
C ALA A 75 -0.12 5.35 8.65
N ASP A 76 -1.42 5.21 8.91
CA ASP A 76 -2.19 3.97 8.66
C ASP A 76 -2.72 4.03 7.22
N VAL A 77 -2.38 3.04 6.39
CA VAL A 77 -2.55 3.11 4.93
C VAL A 77 -3.44 1.96 4.46
N ARG A 78 -4.35 2.23 3.52
CA ARG A 78 -5.07 1.22 2.72
C ARG A 78 -5.01 1.63 1.26
N TRP A 79 -4.92 0.65 0.35
CA TRP A 79 -4.70 0.94 -1.07
C TRP A 79 -5.58 0.13 -2.01
N ALA A 80 -6.04 0.77 -3.09
CA ALA A 80 -6.61 0.15 -4.28
C ALA A 80 -5.93 0.72 -5.52
N THR A 81 -5.99 0.01 -6.65
CA THR A 81 -5.50 0.52 -7.93
C THR A 81 -6.53 1.42 -8.59
N CYS A 82 -6.11 2.46 -9.33
CA CYS A 82 -7.04 3.29 -10.11
C CYS A 82 -7.22 2.83 -11.56
N ASN A 83 -6.58 1.72 -11.96
CA ASN A 83 -6.77 1.12 -13.28
C ASN A 83 -6.61 -0.41 -13.24
N ILE A 84 -7.61 -1.10 -13.80
CA ILE A 84 -7.76 -2.57 -13.78
C ILE A 84 -6.59 -3.36 -14.37
N PHE A 85 -5.73 -2.76 -15.19
CA PHE A 85 -4.58 -3.45 -15.82
C PHE A 85 -3.23 -2.95 -15.33
N SER A 86 -3.21 -1.96 -14.44
CA SER A 86 -1.98 -1.28 -14.04
C SER A 86 -1.23 -1.94 -12.89
N THR A 87 -1.91 -2.78 -12.12
CA THR A 87 -1.32 -3.45 -10.97
C THR A 87 -0.13 -4.31 -11.41
N GLN A 88 0.97 -4.17 -10.68
CA GLN A 88 2.09 -5.11 -10.70
C GLN A 88 1.89 -6.06 -9.52
N ASP A 89 1.45 -7.28 -9.79
CA ASP A 89 0.99 -8.21 -8.73
C ASP A 89 2.06 -8.51 -7.67
N HIS A 90 3.32 -8.52 -8.06
CA HIS A 90 4.45 -8.70 -7.14
C HIS A 90 4.63 -7.48 -6.22
N ALA A 91 4.38 -6.25 -6.69
CA ALA A 91 4.35 -5.06 -5.84
C ALA A 91 3.19 -5.12 -4.84
N ALA A 92 1.99 -5.45 -5.31
CA ALA A 92 0.81 -5.63 -4.46
C ALA A 92 1.04 -6.69 -3.38
N ALA A 93 1.63 -7.84 -3.76
CA ALA A 93 1.98 -8.92 -2.83
C ALA A 93 3.02 -8.47 -1.79
N ALA A 94 4.04 -7.72 -2.19
CA ALA A 94 5.08 -7.24 -1.27
C ALA A 94 4.53 -6.25 -0.23
N ILE A 95 3.60 -5.38 -0.63
CA ILE A 95 2.92 -4.45 0.29
C ILE A 95 1.91 -5.18 1.18
N ALA A 96 1.14 -6.12 0.64
CA ALA A 96 0.26 -6.94 1.46
C ALA A 96 1.04 -7.74 2.52
N ALA A 97 2.21 -8.28 2.16
CA ALA A 97 3.10 -9.00 3.07
C ALA A 97 3.73 -8.12 4.16
N SER A 98 3.83 -6.80 3.96
CA SER A 98 4.29 -5.87 5.01
C SER A 98 3.19 -5.52 6.02
N GLY A 99 1.96 -6.00 5.80
CA GLY A 99 0.82 -5.81 6.69
C GLY A 99 -0.09 -4.64 6.30
N VAL A 100 0.19 -3.95 5.18
CA VAL A 100 -0.69 -2.91 4.64
C VAL A 100 -1.85 -3.55 3.85
N PRO A 101 -3.13 -3.23 4.14
CA PRO A 101 -4.26 -3.68 3.34
C PRO A 101 -4.18 -3.19 1.88
N VAL A 102 -4.13 -4.12 0.94
CA VAL A 102 -4.11 -3.84 -0.51
C VAL A 102 -5.23 -4.63 -1.18
N PHE A 103 -6.05 -3.93 -1.97
CA PHE A 103 -7.14 -4.48 -2.75
C PHE A 103 -6.86 -4.19 -4.22
N ALA A 104 -5.96 -4.96 -4.80
CA ALA A 104 -5.52 -4.76 -6.18
C ALA A 104 -4.90 -6.03 -6.77
N PHE A 105 -5.28 -6.36 -7.99
CA PHE A 105 -4.56 -7.30 -8.86
C PHE A 105 -4.67 -6.91 -10.33
N LYS A 106 -3.82 -7.47 -11.18
CA LYS A 106 -3.87 -7.17 -12.61
C LYS A 106 -4.99 -7.96 -13.30
N GLY A 107 -5.84 -7.26 -14.03
CA GLY A 107 -6.95 -7.86 -14.77
C GLY A 107 -8.24 -7.96 -13.96
N GLU A 108 -8.45 -7.06 -13.02
CA GLU A 108 -9.73 -6.89 -12.32
C GLU A 108 -10.89 -6.67 -13.31
N THR A 109 -12.07 -7.17 -12.94
CA THR A 109 -13.33 -6.70 -13.52
C THR A 109 -13.67 -5.30 -13.00
N LEU A 110 -14.58 -4.60 -13.69
CA LEU A 110 -15.04 -3.29 -13.22
C LEU A 110 -15.81 -3.37 -11.89
N ASP A 111 -16.52 -4.48 -11.63
CA ASP A 111 -17.24 -4.67 -10.36
C ASP A 111 -16.25 -4.86 -9.20
N GLU A 112 -15.21 -5.67 -9.40
CA GLU A 112 -14.11 -5.84 -8.43
C GLU A 112 -13.39 -4.52 -8.17
N TYR A 113 -13.07 -3.76 -9.23
CA TYR A 113 -12.44 -2.45 -9.12
C TYR A 113 -13.20 -1.54 -8.14
N TRP A 114 -14.52 -1.37 -8.33
CA TRP A 114 -15.34 -0.53 -7.46
C TRP A 114 -15.51 -1.10 -6.05
N GLU A 115 -15.62 -2.43 -5.91
CA GLU A 115 -15.63 -3.08 -4.61
C GLU A 115 -14.32 -2.80 -3.85
N TYR A 116 -13.18 -2.87 -4.53
CA TYR A 116 -11.86 -2.66 -3.96
C TYR A 116 -11.62 -1.20 -3.57
N THR A 117 -12.09 -0.25 -4.39
CA THR A 117 -12.13 1.17 -4.00
C THR A 117 -12.90 1.36 -2.69
N LEU A 118 -14.08 0.73 -2.55
CA LEU A 118 -14.87 0.83 -1.32
C LEU A 118 -14.16 0.19 -0.13
N LYS A 119 -13.51 -0.97 -0.31
CA LYS A 119 -12.71 -1.62 0.76
C LYS A 119 -11.51 -0.78 1.19
N ALA A 120 -10.84 -0.11 0.25
CA ALA A 120 -9.75 0.81 0.54
C ALA A 120 -10.24 2.06 1.28
N LEU A 121 -11.44 2.56 0.97
CA LEU A 121 -12.10 3.67 1.68
C LEU A 121 -12.61 3.29 3.08
N THR A 122 -12.73 2.01 3.43
CA THR A 122 -13.42 1.60 4.65
C THR A 122 -12.44 1.20 5.74
N TRP A 123 -12.28 2.07 6.76
CA TRP A 123 -11.65 1.67 8.02
C TRP A 123 -12.67 1.05 8.98
N PRO A 124 -12.26 0.07 9.82
CA PRO A 124 -13.13 -0.54 10.82
C PRO A 124 -13.83 0.51 11.71
N ALA A 125 -15.09 0.26 12.01
CA ALA A 125 -15.96 1.17 12.77
C ALA A 125 -16.13 2.58 12.16
N GLY A 126 -15.98 2.71 10.82
CA GLY A 126 -16.23 3.96 10.09
C GLY A 126 -15.22 5.06 10.40
N LYS A 127 -13.99 4.70 10.79
CA LYS A 127 -13.01 5.67 11.32
C LYS A 127 -12.37 6.57 10.26
N GLY A 128 -12.49 6.28 8.97
CA GLY A 128 -11.76 7.03 7.95
C GLY A 128 -11.98 6.47 6.55
N PRO A 129 -11.23 6.99 5.56
CA PRO A 129 -9.98 7.75 5.68
C PRO A 129 -10.14 9.19 6.23
N ASN A 130 -9.02 9.82 6.59
CA ASN A 130 -8.96 11.28 6.81
C ASN A 130 -8.02 12.00 5.82
N LEU A 131 -7.33 11.25 4.95
CA LEU A 131 -6.57 11.74 3.82
C LEU A 131 -6.77 10.80 2.62
N VAL A 132 -6.81 11.36 1.41
CA VAL A 132 -6.91 10.60 0.15
C VAL A 132 -5.76 11.00 -0.76
N VAL A 133 -5.16 10.02 -1.42
CA VAL A 133 -4.22 10.18 -2.53
C VAL A 133 -4.85 9.49 -3.75
N ASP A 134 -5.13 10.25 -4.80
CA ASP A 134 -5.82 9.79 -6.02
C ASP A 134 -5.14 10.41 -7.25
#